data_AF-A0A929J627-F1
#
_entry.id   AF-A0A929J627-F1
#
_cell.length_a   1.000
_cell.length_b   1.000
_cell.length_c   1.000
_cell.angle_alpha   90.00
_cell.angle_beta   90.00
_cell.angle_gamma   90.00
#
_symmetry.space_group_name_H-M   'P 1'
#
loop_
_entity.id
_entity.type
_entity.pdbx_description
1 polymer ?
#
loop_
_entity_poly.entity_id
_entity_poly.type
_entity_poly.pdbx_seq_one_letter_code
_entity_poly.pdbx_strand_id
1 'polypeptide(L)'
;MKLNQITSVVNTTLSSAILCAGLLTATNVFAVSVDKGIPEYKTISGISGNLSSVGSDTLANLMTLWAESFKRSYPNVNIQIQAAGSSTAPPALTEA
;
A
#
# COMPACT_ATOMS: atom_id res chain seq x y z
N MET A 1 44.37 -8.51 38.01
CA MET A 1 44.13 -8.10 36.60
C MET A 1 43.01 -8.88 35.89
N LYS A 2 42.71 -10.14 36.25
CA LYS A 2 41.62 -10.94 35.62
C LYS A 2 40.20 -10.60 36.10
N LEU A 3 40.04 -10.03 37.30
CA LEU A 3 38.72 -9.78 37.91
C LEU A 3 38.00 -8.56 37.29
N ASN A 4 38.74 -7.49 36.97
CA ASN A 4 38.18 -6.26 36.38
C ASN A 4 37.75 -6.43 34.90
N GLN A 5 38.27 -7.47 34.22
CA GLN A 5 37.88 -7.80 32.85
C GLN A 5 36.51 -8.49 32.82
N ILE A 6 36.21 -9.33 33.83
CA ILE A 6 34.93 -10.05 33.94
C ILE A 6 33.80 -9.05 34.27
N THR A 7 34.03 -8.09 35.16
CA THR A 7 33.03 -7.05 35.47
C THR A 7 32.77 -6.10 34.30
N SER A 8 33.78 -5.80 33.48
CA SER A 8 33.61 -4.99 32.26
C SER A 8 32.79 -5.72 31.20
N VAL A 9 33.06 -7.01 30.95
CA VAL A 9 32.34 -7.81 29.94
C VAL A 9 30.86 -7.96 30.31
N VAL A 10 30.55 -8.19 31.59
CA VAL A 10 29.16 -8.30 32.09
C VAL A 10 28.38 -7.00 31.87
N ASN A 11 28.98 -5.84 32.13
CA ASN A 11 28.36 -4.53 31.90
C ASN A 11 28.17 -4.22 30.39
N THR A 12 29.11 -4.64 29.54
CA THR A 12 29.01 -4.49 28.08
C THR A 12 27.89 -5.38 27.52
N THR A 13 27.74 -6.63 27.97
CA THR A 13 26.66 -7.53 27.54
C THR A 13 25.27 -7.10 28.02
N LEU A 14 25.15 -6.50 29.21
CA LEU A 14 23.88 -5.95 29.68
C LEU A 14 23.41 -4.77 28.82
N SER A 15 24.33 -3.93 28.37
CA SER A 15 24.04 -2.76 27.54
C SER A 15 23.58 -3.13 26.13
N SER A 16 24.12 -4.21 25.56
CA SER A 16 23.74 -4.70 24.22
C SER A 16 22.33 -5.30 24.17
N ALA A 17 21.86 -5.92 25.26
CA ALA A 17 20.52 -6.51 25.34
C ALA A 17 19.41 -5.46 25.36
N ILE A 18 19.68 -4.26 25.91
CA ILE A 18 18.72 -3.15 26.00
C ILE A 18 18.54 -2.47 24.63
N LEU A 19 19.60 -2.39 23.81
CA LEU A 19 19.52 -1.82 22.46
C LEU A 19 18.67 -2.69 21.49
N CYS A 20 18.70 -4.01 21.62
CA CYS A 20 17.89 -4.90 20.78
C CYS A 20 16.39 -4.89 21.14
N ALA A 21 16.04 -4.61 22.40
CA ALA A 21 14.65 -4.53 22.83
C ALA A 21 13.98 -3.20 22.42
N GLY A 22 14.75 -2.12 22.24
CA GLY A 22 14.24 -0.81 21.84
C GLY A 22 13.85 -0.69 20.35
N LEU A 23 14.33 -1.60 19.49
CA LEU A 23 14.06 -1.54 18.05
C LEU A 23 12.70 -2.17 17.64
N LEU A 24 11.99 -2.80 18.59
CA LEU A 24 10.69 -3.44 18.34
C LEU A 24 9.50 -2.55 18.74
N THR A 25 9.72 -1.37 19.29
CA THR A 25 8.61 -0.49 19.71
C THR A 25 8.05 0.31 18.53
N ALA A 26 7.00 -0.27 17.95
CA ALA A 26 5.81 0.40 17.43
C ALA A 26 6.01 1.39 16.27
N THR A 27 6.05 0.84 15.05
CA THR A 27 5.48 1.53 13.89
C THR A 27 3.97 1.64 14.08
N ASN A 28 3.50 2.74 14.68
CA ASN A 28 2.09 3.10 14.65
C ASN A 28 1.72 3.48 13.21
N VAL A 29 1.35 2.50 12.40
CA VAL A 29 0.65 2.75 11.14
C VAL A 29 -0.74 3.27 11.52
N PHE A 30 -1.04 4.51 11.17
CA PHE A 30 -2.39 5.06 11.28
C PHE A 30 -3.30 4.25 10.34
N ALA A 31 -3.95 3.23 10.88
CA ALA A 31 -5.01 2.53 10.18
C ALA A 31 -6.22 3.47 10.10
N VAL A 32 -6.49 4.01 8.92
CA VAL A 32 -7.83 4.55 8.62
C VAL A 32 -8.81 3.39 8.79
N SER A 33 -9.72 3.51 9.76
CA SER A 33 -10.80 2.55 9.93
C SER A 33 -11.76 2.68 8.75
N VAL A 34 -11.80 1.65 7.91
CA VAL A 34 -12.84 1.51 6.89
C VAL A 34 -14.16 1.26 7.62
N ASP A 35 -15.25 1.86 7.12
CA ASP A 35 -16.60 1.61 7.65
C ASP A 35 -16.91 0.11 7.61
N LYS A 36 -17.37 -0.44 8.74
CA LYS A 36 -17.73 -1.86 8.90
C LYS A 36 -18.85 -2.30 7.96
N GLY A 37 -19.64 -1.35 7.43
CA GLY A 37 -20.68 -1.62 6.44
C GLY A 37 -20.15 -1.85 5.02
N ILE A 38 -18.89 -1.54 4.73
CA ILE A 38 -18.30 -1.74 3.41
C ILE A 38 -17.90 -3.22 3.25
N PRO A 39 -18.44 -3.93 2.24
CA PRO A 39 -18.13 -5.34 2.05
C PRO A 39 -16.69 -5.55 1.56
N GLU A 40 -16.11 -6.69 1.93
CA GLU A 40 -14.83 -7.12 1.38
C GLU A 40 -14.96 -7.45 -0.12
N TYR A 41 -13.95 -7.05 -0.89
CA TYR A 41 -13.88 -7.35 -2.31
C TYR A 41 -13.59 -8.84 -2.54
N LYS A 42 -14.44 -9.52 -3.32
CA LYS A 42 -14.27 -10.94 -3.68
C LYS A 42 -13.86 -11.06 -5.14
N THR A 43 -12.74 -11.71 -5.39
CA THR A 43 -12.29 -11.98 -6.77
C THR A 43 -13.14 -13.07 -7.40
N ILE A 44 -13.44 -12.92 -8.70
CA ILE A 44 -14.17 -13.91 -9.49
C ILE A 44 -13.36 -14.32 -10.73
N SER A 45 -13.42 -15.58 -11.12
CA SER A 45 -12.69 -16.04 -12.30
C SER A 45 -13.28 -15.49 -13.61
N GLY A 46 -12.46 -15.37 -14.65
CA GLY A 46 -12.91 -15.07 -16.01
C GLY A 46 -12.90 -13.59 -16.39
N ILE A 47 -12.43 -12.70 -15.52
CA ILE A 47 -12.27 -11.28 -15.85
C ILE A 47 -11.01 -11.08 -16.71
N SER A 48 -11.19 -10.50 -17.89
CA SER A 48 -10.13 -10.15 -18.85
C SER A 48 -10.61 -9.06 -19.79
N GLY A 49 -9.69 -8.38 -20.49
CA GLY A 49 -10.02 -7.37 -21.50
C GLY A 49 -9.29 -6.06 -21.28
N ASN A 50 -9.84 -4.97 -21.81
CA ASN A 50 -9.23 -3.64 -21.72
C ASN A 50 -10.15 -2.71 -20.93
N LEU A 51 -9.57 -1.96 -19.99
CA LEU A 51 -10.24 -0.95 -19.18
C LEU A 51 -9.55 0.40 -19.44
N SER A 52 -10.29 1.36 -19.98
CA SER A 52 -9.82 2.74 -20.14
C SER A 52 -10.54 3.65 -19.16
N SER A 53 -9.77 4.48 -18.44
CA SER A 53 -10.30 5.49 -17.52
C SER A 53 -9.82 6.86 -17.97
N VAL A 54 -10.74 7.73 -18.39
CA VAL A 54 -10.45 9.11 -18.77
C VAL A 54 -11.21 10.06 -17.85
N GLY A 55 -10.54 11.02 -17.20
CA GLY A 55 -11.24 11.98 -16.36
C GLY A 55 -10.37 12.79 -15.40
N SER A 56 -10.81 12.85 -14.14
CA SER A 56 -10.37 13.86 -13.16
C SER A 56 -8.91 13.70 -12.70
N ASP A 57 -8.15 14.79 -12.78
CA ASP A 57 -6.79 14.89 -12.22
C ASP A 57 -6.77 14.68 -10.70
N THR A 58 -7.81 15.14 -9.98
CA THR A 58 -7.91 14.94 -8.52
C THR A 58 -8.02 13.47 -8.12
N LEU A 59 -8.51 12.61 -9.02
CA LEU A 59 -8.65 11.18 -8.84
C LEU A 59 -7.51 10.37 -9.47
N ALA A 60 -6.53 11.01 -10.11
CA ALA A 60 -5.46 10.33 -10.84
C ALA A 60 -4.73 9.29 -9.98
N ASN A 61 -4.30 9.69 -8.78
CA ASN A 61 -3.58 8.80 -7.86
C ASN A 61 -4.46 7.66 -7.37
N LEU A 62 -5.71 7.95 -7.04
CA LEU A 62 -6.66 6.96 -6.55
C LEU A 62 -6.99 5.92 -7.62
N MET A 63 -7.26 6.37 -8.86
CA MET A 63 -7.50 5.47 -9.99
C MET A 63 -6.27 4.61 -10.31
N THR A 64 -5.06 5.16 -10.14
CA THR A 64 -3.81 4.40 -10.31
C THR A 64 -3.69 3.30 -9.26
N LEU A 65 -3.88 3.61 -7.98
CA LEU A 65 -3.84 2.61 -6.89
C LEU A 65 -4.91 1.53 -7.05
N TRP A 66 -6.12 1.92 -7.46
CA TRP A 66 -7.19 0.96 -7.75
C TRP A 66 -6.86 0.08 -8.94
N ALA A 67 -6.33 0.64 -10.03
CA ALA A 67 -5.91 -0.10 -11.20
C ALA A 67 -4.78 -1.10 -10.90
N GLU A 68 -3.78 -0.71 -10.10
CA GLU A 68 -2.70 -1.60 -9.66
C GLU A 68 -3.24 -2.79 -8.85
N SER A 69 -4.12 -2.51 -7.88
CA SER A 69 -4.76 -3.56 -7.08
C SER A 69 -5.65 -4.47 -7.92
N PHE A 70 -6.40 -3.90 -8.86
CA PHE A 70 -7.26 -4.63 -9.78
C PHE A 70 -6.44 -5.50 -10.75
N LYS A 71 -5.33 -4.99 -11.31
CA LYS A 71 -4.41 -5.74 -12.16
C LYS A 71 -3.75 -6.90 -11.42
N ARG A 72 -3.43 -6.72 -10.13
CA ARG A 72 -2.92 -7.82 -9.29
C ARG A 72 -3.95 -8.91 -9.10
N SER A 73 -5.22 -8.54 -8.96
CA SER A 73 -6.34 -9.48 -8.87
C SER A 73 -6.67 -10.14 -10.21
N TYR A 74 -6.53 -9.39 -11.32
CA TYR A 74 -6.84 -9.81 -12.69
C TYR A 74 -5.70 -9.46 -13.66
N PRO A 75 -4.67 -10.32 -13.76
CA PRO A 75 -3.52 -10.08 -14.64
C PRO A 75 -3.89 -9.94 -16.12
N ASN A 76 -5.03 -10.50 -16.53
CA ASN A 76 -5.51 -10.49 -17.92
C ASN A 76 -6.25 -9.20 -18.33
N VAL A 77 -6.34 -8.20 -17.44
CA VAL A 77 -6.96 -6.90 -17.75
C VAL A 77 -5.88 -5.88 -18.10
N ASN A 78 -5.99 -5.21 -19.24
CA ASN A 78 -5.11 -4.11 -19.63
C ASN A 78 -5.75 -2.79 -19.25
N ILE A 79 -5.13 -2.03 -18.34
CA ILE A 79 -5.71 -0.80 -17.80
C ILE A 79 -4.94 0.41 -18.34
N GLN A 80 -5.66 1.41 -18.85
CA GLN A 80 -5.12 2.69 -19.31
C GLN A 80 -5.81 3.81 -18.54
N ILE A 81 -5.05 4.79 -18.06
CA ILE A 81 -5.56 5.91 -17.27
C ILE A 81 -5.10 7.21 -17.91
N GLN A 82 -6.05 8.11 -18.16
CA GLN A 82 -5.83 9.49 -18.57
C GLN A 82 -6.55 10.40 -17.60
N ALA A 83 -5.81 11.26 -16.91
CA ALA A 83 -6.37 12.14 -15.89
C ALA A 83 -6.18 13.62 -16.26
N ALA A 84 -6.62 14.00 -17.47
CA ALA A 84 -6.42 15.35 -18.00
C ALA A 84 -7.41 16.39 -17.44
N GLY A 85 -8.41 15.96 -16.65
CA GLY A 85 -9.42 16.81 -16.04
C GLY A 85 -10.84 16.25 -16.19
N SER A 86 -11.74 16.56 -15.27
CA SER A 86 -13.09 15.98 -15.23
C SER A 86 -13.91 16.26 -16.49
N SER A 87 -13.65 17.36 -17.20
CA SER A 87 -14.31 17.71 -18.46
C SER A 87 -13.97 16.78 -19.62
N THR A 88 -12.92 15.96 -19.49
CA THR A 88 -12.55 14.95 -20.49
C THR A 88 -13.32 13.64 -20.32
N ALA A 89 -13.97 13.42 -19.17
CA ALA A 89 -14.74 12.20 -18.93
C ALA A 89 -16.04 12.14 -19.78
N PRO A 90 -16.88 13.19 -19.87
CA PRO A 90 -18.08 13.13 -20.71
C PRO A 90 -17.81 12.77 -22.19
N PRO A 91 -16.90 13.45 -22.93
CA PRO A 91 -16.64 13.11 -24.32
C PRO A 91 -16.05 11.69 -24.46
N ALA A 92 -15.13 11.30 -23.57
CA ALA A 92 -14.55 9.96 -23.60
C ALA A 92 -15.58 8.84 -23.37
N LEU A 93 -16.65 9.10 -22.62
CA LEU A 93 -17.73 8.12 -22.42
C LEU A 93 -18.74 8.09 -23.57
N THR A 94 -18.95 9.21 -24.26
CA THR A 94 -19.87 9.27 -25.41
C THR A 94 -19.24 8.82 -26.72
N GLU A 95 -17.91 8.86 -26.83
CA GLU A 95 -17.16 8.52 -28.04
C GLU A 95 -16.55 7.10 -28.00
N ALA A 96 -16.62 6.40 -26.86
CA ALA A 96 -16.05 5.07 -26.64
C ALA A 96 -16.90 3.91 -27.16
#